data_AF-Q9HEZ6-F1
#
_entry.id   AF-Q9HEZ6-F1
#
_cell.length_a   1.000
_cell.length_b   1.000
_cell.length_c   1.000
_cell.angle_alpha   90.00
_cell.angle_beta   90.00
_cell.angle_gamma   90.00
#
_symmetry.space_group_name_H-M   'P 1'
#
loop_
_entity.id
_entity.type
_entity.pdbx_description
1 polymer ?
#
loop_
_entity_poly.entity_id
_entity_poly.type
_entity_poly.pdbx_seq_one_letter_code
_entity_poly.pdbx_strand_id
1 'polypeptide(L)'
;VPFHINTIKNASKSDEGEWSFLRINFLSPGQGVGRKDEQPFEDASAHFVRSLTFKSTDGDRYADIANQISNLKRDAVKKEQEKKDMEDVVEQDKLVEIRNRRPAVLDNVFIRPAMEGKRVPGKVEIHQNGIRYQSPLSTTQRVDILFSNVRHLFFQPCQHELIVIIHIHLKDP
;
A
#
# COMPACT_ATOMS: atom_id res chain seq x y z
N VAL A 1 -14.91 27.01 13.05
CA VAL A 1 -14.66 26.78 11.61
C VAL A 1 -14.01 25.41 11.45
N PRO A 2 -14.61 24.48 10.69
CA PRO A 2 -14.02 23.17 10.44
C PRO A 2 -12.92 23.22 9.38
N PHE A 3 -11.90 22.38 9.52
CA PHE A 3 -10.85 22.17 8.50
C PHE A 3 -10.81 20.69 8.11
N HIS A 4 -10.70 20.40 6.82
CA HIS A 4 -10.55 19.03 6.34
C HIS A 4 -9.15 18.50 6.70
N ILE A 5 -9.04 17.23 7.12
CA ILE A 5 -7.77 16.65 7.61
C ILE A 5 -6.66 16.71 6.55
N ASN A 6 -6.99 16.54 5.27
CA ASN A 6 -6.04 16.63 4.17
C ASN A 6 -5.45 18.03 3.98
N THR A 7 -6.04 19.08 4.57
CA THR A 7 -5.46 20.44 4.55
C THR A 7 -4.42 20.65 5.65
N ILE A 8 -4.28 19.71 6.59
CA ILE A 8 -3.36 19.82 7.73
C ILE A 8 -2.05 19.08 7.41
N LYS A 9 -0.93 19.79 7.56
CA LYS A 9 0.42 19.24 7.43
C LYS A 9 0.80 18.42 8.67
N ASN A 10 0.67 18.99 9.85
CA ASN A 10 0.90 18.32 11.13
C ASN A 10 0.34 19.16 12.28
N ALA A 11 0.26 18.55 13.46
CA ALA A 11 0.03 19.24 14.72
C ALA A 11 1.17 18.90 15.69
N SER A 12 1.61 19.88 16.47
CA SER A 12 2.69 19.72 17.44
C SER A 12 2.39 20.51 18.70
N LYS A 13 2.83 19.98 19.85
CA LYS A 13 2.73 20.63 21.15
C LYS A 13 4.11 21.07 21.63
N SER A 14 4.20 22.25 22.24
CA SER A 14 5.40 22.76 22.91
C SER A 14 5.04 23.42 24.23
N ASP A 15 5.97 23.47 25.17
CA ASP A 15 5.77 24.09 26.49
C ASP A 15 6.78 25.21 26.71
N GLU A 16 6.32 26.32 27.28
CA GLU A 16 7.16 27.43 27.74
C GLU A 16 6.66 27.91 29.12
N GLY A 17 7.37 27.51 30.17
CA GLY A 17 6.97 27.81 31.54
C GLY A 17 5.63 27.16 31.90
N GLU A 18 4.67 27.96 32.35
CA GLU A 18 3.32 27.51 32.72
C GLU A 18 2.37 27.39 31.52
N TRP A 19 2.84 27.73 30.33
CA TRP A 19 2.02 27.76 29.13
C TRP A 19 2.40 26.63 28.18
N SER A 20 1.39 25.96 27.64
CA SER A 20 1.48 25.02 26.55
C SER A 20 0.91 25.63 25.28
N PHE A 21 1.52 25.28 24.15
CA PHE A 21 1.17 25.76 22.83
C PHE A 21 0.85 24.58 21.90
N LEU A 22 -0.33 24.60 21.30
CA LEU A 22 -0.71 23.69 20.24
C LEU A 22 -0.58 24.41 18.91
N ARG A 23 0.36 23.97 18.08
CA ARG A 23 0.56 24.49 16.73
C ARG A 23 0.02 23.51 15.70
N ILE A 24 -0.92 23.97 14.88
CA ILE A 24 -1.45 23.25 13.72
C ILE A 24 -0.89 23.91 12.47
N ASN A 25 -0.09 23.19 11.69
CA ASN A 25 0.43 23.67 10.42
C ASN A 25 -0.45 23.16 9.29
N PHE A 26 -0.80 24.03 8.36
CA PHE A 26 -1.62 23.71 7.20
C PHE A 26 -0.75 23.57 5.95
N LEU A 27 -1.23 22.79 5.00
CA LEU A 27 -0.68 22.77 3.65
C LEU A 27 -0.92 24.13 3.00
N SER A 28 0.10 24.64 2.32
CA SER A 28 0.03 25.88 1.55
C SER A 28 0.98 25.79 0.36
N PRO A 29 0.68 26.45 -0.77
CA PRO A 29 1.56 26.49 -1.93
C PRO A 29 2.97 26.99 -1.56
N GLY A 30 4.00 26.41 -2.20
CA GLY A 30 5.40 26.82 -1.99
C GLY A 30 6.10 26.20 -0.78
N GLN A 31 5.45 25.33 0.01
CA GLN A 31 6.07 24.69 1.19
C GLN A 31 7.04 23.53 0.91
N GLY A 32 7.37 23.20 -0.34
CA GLY A 32 8.36 22.18 -0.68
C GLY A 32 8.02 20.75 -0.23
N VAL A 33 6.81 20.51 0.26
CA VAL A 33 6.33 19.19 0.72
C VAL A 33 5.02 18.89 0.00
N GLY A 34 5.01 17.86 -0.84
CA GLY A 34 3.88 17.42 -1.67
C GLY A 34 4.08 17.73 -3.16
N ARG A 35 3.80 16.75 -4.03
CA ARG A 35 3.75 16.96 -5.49
C ARG A 35 2.66 18.00 -5.79
N LYS A 36 2.93 18.93 -6.72
CA LYS A 36 1.98 19.99 -7.10
C LYS A 36 0.60 19.44 -7.47
N ASP A 37 0.57 18.23 -8.02
CA ASP A 37 -0.63 17.55 -8.52
C ASP A 37 -1.48 16.87 -7.42
N GLU A 38 -0.97 16.77 -6.18
CA GLU A 38 -1.69 16.18 -5.04
C GLU A 38 -2.15 17.23 -4.02
N GLN A 39 -1.92 18.52 -4.30
CA GLN A 39 -2.39 19.56 -3.39
C GLN A 39 -3.91 19.77 -3.59
N PRO A 40 -4.72 19.78 -2.53
CA PRO A 40 -6.18 19.87 -2.63
C PRO A 40 -6.68 21.28 -3.01
N PHE A 41 -5.85 22.09 -3.66
CA PHE A 41 -6.11 23.50 -3.91
C PHE A 41 -6.48 23.72 -5.37
N GLU A 42 -7.73 24.10 -5.63
CA GLU A 42 -8.22 24.43 -6.97
C GLU A 42 -7.65 25.76 -7.50
N ASP A 43 -7.38 26.72 -6.61
CA ASP A 43 -6.82 28.04 -6.95
C ASP A 43 -5.50 28.30 -6.20
N ALA A 44 -4.39 28.31 -6.92
CA ALA A 44 -3.06 28.57 -6.37
C ALA A 44 -2.84 30.04 -5.95
N SER A 45 -3.73 30.96 -6.37
CA SER A 45 -3.67 32.41 -6.05
C SER A 45 -4.48 32.80 -4.82
N ALA A 46 -5.25 31.87 -4.25
CA ALA A 46 -6.03 32.10 -3.04
C ALA A 46 -5.15 32.41 -1.81
N HIS A 47 -5.75 33.01 -0.79
CA HIS A 47 -5.07 33.24 0.49
C HIS A 47 -5.15 32.00 1.39
N PHE A 48 -3.99 31.52 1.86
CA PHE A 48 -3.89 30.32 2.68
C PHE A 48 -3.46 30.64 4.11
N VAL A 49 -4.08 29.97 5.08
CA VAL A 49 -3.60 29.95 6.46
C VAL A 49 -2.37 29.05 6.51
N ARG A 50 -1.25 29.54 7.03
CA ARG A 50 -0.02 28.73 7.16
C ARG A 50 -0.01 27.88 8.43
N SER A 51 -0.41 28.47 9.54
CA SER A 51 -0.46 27.82 10.83
C SER A 51 -1.36 28.57 11.80
N LEU A 52 -1.96 27.83 12.73
CA LEU A 52 -2.63 28.37 13.90
C LEU A 52 -1.89 27.90 15.14
N THR A 53 -1.71 28.79 16.11
CA THR A 53 -1.11 28.47 17.41
C THR A 53 -2.09 28.85 18.51
N PHE A 54 -2.45 27.87 19.33
CA PHE A 54 -3.30 28.05 20.50
C PHE A 54 -2.44 27.98 21.75
N LYS A 55 -2.76 28.78 22.75
CA LYS A 55 -2.05 28.87 24.03
C LYS A 55 -3.02 28.50 25.16
N SER A 56 -2.58 27.66 26.07
CA SER A 56 -3.34 27.21 27.25
C SER A 56 -2.40 26.85 28.39
N THR A 57 -2.89 26.77 29.62
CA THR A 57 -2.16 26.15 30.75
C THR A 57 -2.37 24.62 30.81
N ASP A 58 -3.37 24.10 30.08
CA ASP A 58 -3.68 22.68 30.01
C ASP A 58 -2.88 21.99 28.91
N GLY A 59 -1.67 21.55 29.27
CA GLY A 59 -0.73 20.90 28.35
C GLY A 59 -1.12 19.48 27.97
N ASP A 60 -1.76 18.74 28.87
CA ASP A 60 -2.17 17.35 28.64
C ASP A 60 -3.27 17.28 27.57
N ARG A 61 -4.26 18.18 27.65
CA ARG A 61 -5.29 18.34 26.61
C ARG A 61 -4.67 18.61 25.24
N TYR A 62 -3.63 19.43 25.17
CA TYR A 62 -2.95 19.75 23.90
C TYR A 62 -2.15 18.58 23.35
N ALA A 63 -1.52 17.78 24.21
CA ALA A 63 -0.87 16.54 23.81
C ALA A 63 -1.89 15.55 23.20
N ASP A 64 -3.03 15.38 23.85
CA ASP A 64 -4.11 14.51 23.36
C ASP A 64 -4.64 14.98 22.00
N ILE A 65 -4.89 16.27 21.83
CA ILE A 65 -5.37 16.83 20.56
C ILE A 65 -4.33 16.64 19.45
N ALA A 66 -3.03 16.89 19.72
CA ALA A 66 -1.98 16.69 18.73
C ALA A 66 -1.89 15.21 18.28
N ASN A 67 -2.05 14.27 19.23
CA ASN A 67 -2.09 12.83 18.95
C ASN A 67 -3.32 12.44 18.13
N GLN A 68 -4.51 12.96 18.47
CA GLN A 68 -5.74 12.70 17.72
C GLN A 68 -5.64 13.18 16.27
N ILE A 69 -5.13 14.40 16.04
CA ILE A 69 -4.92 14.93 14.69
C ILE A 69 -3.91 14.07 13.91
N SER A 70 -2.82 13.65 14.56
CA SER A 70 -1.79 12.82 13.94
C SER A 70 -2.31 11.44 13.55
N ASN A 71 -3.12 10.81 14.40
CA ASN A 71 -3.76 9.53 14.11
C ASN A 71 -4.78 9.66 12.97
N LEU A 72 -5.66 10.65 13.01
CA LEU A 72 -6.63 10.91 11.94
C LEU A 72 -5.95 11.11 10.59
N LYS A 73 -4.83 11.84 10.56
CA LYS A 73 -4.04 12.04 9.33
C LYS A 73 -3.46 10.72 8.83
N ARG A 74 -2.88 9.91 9.71
CA ARG A 74 -2.33 8.59 9.34
C ARG A 74 -3.40 7.68 8.75
N ASP A 75 -4.57 7.65 9.38
CA ASP A 75 -5.67 6.79 8.94
C ASP A 75 -6.26 7.27 7.60
N ALA A 76 -6.35 8.58 7.38
CA ALA A 76 -6.75 9.15 6.09
C ALA A 76 -5.79 8.77 4.95
N VAL A 77 -4.48 8.92 5.18
CA VAL A 77 -3.45 8.54 4.19
C VAL A 77 -3.50 7.04 3.90
N LYS A 78 -3.63 6.21 4.94
CA LYS A 78 -3.74 4.75 4.78
C LYS A 78 -4.96 4.37 3.93
N LYS A 79 -6.13 4.95 4.22
CA LYS A 79 -7.36 4.69 3.48
C LYS A 79 -7.26 5.13 2.01
N GLU A 80 -6.61 6.25 1.73
CA GLU A 80 -6.41 6.73 0.36
C GLU A 80 -5.43 5.84 -0.40
N GLN A 81 -4.36 5.36 0.26
CA GLN A 81 -3.45 4.39 -0.32
C GLN A 81 -4.17 3.07 -0.63
N GLU A 82 -4.94 2.53 0.30
CA GLU A 82 -5.74 1.31 0.09
C GLU A 82 -6.74 1.47 -1.06
N LYS A 83 -7.33 2.66 -1.21
CA LYS A 83 -8.24 2.96 -2.33
C LYS A 83 -7.50 2.99 -3.67
N LYS A 84 -6.33 3.64 -3.73
CA LYS A 84 -5.48 3.67 -4.92
C LYS A 84 -5.01 2.26 -5.29
N ASP A 85 -4.61 1.47 -4.31
CA ASP A 85 -4.19 0.08 -4.51
C ASP A 85 -5.35 -0.78 -5.04
N MET A 86 -6.59 -0.57 -4.56
CA MET A 86 -7.77 -1.27 -5.10
C MET A 86 -8.23 -0.77 -6.47
N GLU A 87 -7.97 0.51 -6.81
CA GLU A 87 -8.28 1.07 -8.14
C GLU A 87 -7.37 0.50 -9.23
N ASP A 88 -6.14 0.09 -8.89
CA ASP A 88 -5.18 -0.53 -9.81
C ASP A 88 -5.40 -2.05 -10.00
N VAL A 89 -6.32 -2.66 -9.23
CA VAL A 89 -6.66 -4.08 -9.39
C VAL A 89 -7.62 -4.26 -10.55
N VAL A 90 -7.13 -4.90 -11.61
CA VAL A 90 -7.99 -5.33 -12.73
C VAL A 90 -8.70 -6.63 -12.32
N GLU A 91 -10.03 -6.62 -12.36
CA GLU A 91 -10.82 -7.82 -12.07
C GLU A 91 -10.47 -8.95 -13.06
N GLN A 92 -10.11 -10.12 -12.53
CA GLN A 92 -9.74 -11.29 -13.33
C GLN A 92 -10.79 -12.39 -13.26
N ASP A 93 -10.93 -13.14 -14.35
CA ASP A 93 -11.73 -14.35 -14.37
C ASP A 93 -11.20 -15.39 -13.35
N LYS A 94 -12.05 -16.34 -13.00
CA LYS A 94 -11.66 -17.44 -12.10
C LYS A 94 -10.83 -18.49 -12.84
N LEU A 95 -9.81 -19.01 -12.17
CA LEU A 95 -9.05 -20.15 -12.68
C LEU A 95 -9.94 -21.40 -12.78
N VAL A 96 -9.94 -22.03 -13.95
CA VAL A 96 -10.68 -23.25 -14.27
C VAL A 96 -9.76 -24.44 -14.10
N GLU A 97 -10.01 -25.20 -13.03
CA GLU A 97 -9.22 -26.39 -12.68
C GLU A 97 -9.46 -27.54 -13.68
N ILE A 98 -8.38 -28.22 -14.05
CA ILE A 98 -8.46 -29.48 -14.79
C ILE A 98 -9.06 -30.56 -13.87
N ARG A 99 -10.19 -31.13 -14.28
CA ARG A 99 -10.86 -32.25 -13.56
C ARG A 99 -10.67 -33.61 -14.22
N ASN A 100 -10.36 -33.60 -15.51
CA ASN A 100 -10.42 -34.80 -16.36
C ASN A 100 -9.14 -35.64 -16.28
N ARG A 101 -8.07 -35.08 -15.72
CA ARG A 101 -6.75 -35.71 -15.55
C ARG A 101 -5.98 -35.04 -14.42
N ARG A 102 -4.88 -35.66 -13.98
CA ARG A 102 -3.95 -35.02 -13.05
C ARG A 102 -3.27 -33.81 -13.72
N PRO A 103 -3.21 -32.64 -13.06
CA PRO A 103 -2.49 -31.48 -13.59
C PRO A 103 -0.99 -31.76 -13.62
N ALA A 104 -0.26 -31.07 -14.51
CA ALA A 104 1.19 -31.04 -14.46
C ALA A 104 1.62 -30.21 -13.25
N VAL A 105 2.59 -30.71 -12.47
CA VAL A 105 3.00 -30.11 -11.20
C VAL A 105 4.50 -29.91 -11.16
N LEU A 106 4.94 -28.77 -10.63
CA LEU A 106 6.31 -28.52 -10.21
C LEU A 106 6.33 -28.27 -8.70
N ASP A 107 6.88 -29.21 -7.94
CA ASP A 107 6.96 -29.16 -6.48
C ASP A 107 8.23 -28.43 -5.99
N ASN A 108 8.25 -28.09 -4.69
CA ASN A 108 9.38 -27.48 -3.98
C ASN A 108 9.83 -26.14 -4.58
N VAL A 109 8.88 -25.33 -5.02
CA VAL A 109 9.13 -23.99 -5.55
C VAL A 109 8.81 -22.90 -4.54
N PHE A 110 9.42 -21.74 -4.69
CA PHE A 110 9.16 -20.57 -3.86
C PHE A 110 8.71 -19.41 -4.76
N ILE A 111 7.64 -18.73 -4.36
CA ILE A 111 7.14 -17.55 -5.08
C ILE A 111 7.88 -16.27 -4.67
N ARG A 112 8.04 -15.35 -5.64
CA ARG A 112 8.49 -13.97 -5.42
C ARG A 112 7.59 -13.03 -6.24
N PRO A 113 7.09 -11.90 -5.67
CA PRO A 113 7.32 -11.41 -4.30
C PRO A 113 6.76 -12.35 -3.22
N ALA A 114 7.27 -12.23 -1.99
CA ALA A 114 6.86 -13.11 -0.89
C ALA A 114 5.44 -12.77 -0.46
N MET A 115 4.60 -13.80 -0.26
CA MET A 115 3.31 -13.62 0.40
C MET A 115 3.52 -13.31 1.89
N GLU A 116 2.52 -12.68 2.51
CA GLU A 116 2.56 -12.36 3.93
C GLU A 116 2.78 -13.61 4.80
N GLY A 117 3.58 -13.46 5.85
CA GLY A 117 3.95 -14.54 6.76
C GLY A 117 5.28 -15.23 6.42
N LYS A 118 5.43 -16.47 6.87
CA LYS A 118 6.69 -17.22 6.77
C LYS A 118 6.88 -17.74 5.34
N ARG A 119 8.09 -17.60 4.79
CA ARG A 119 8.46 -18.19 3.51
C ARG A 119 8.45 -19.72 3.62
N VAL A 120 7.55 -20.36 2.89
CA VAL A 120 7.38 -21.83 2.84
C VAL A 120 7.47 -22.32 1.39
N PRO A 121 7.95 -23.55 1.14
CA PRO A 121 7.88 -24.15 -0.18
C PRO A 121 6.43 -24.41 -0.57
N GLY A 122 6.15 -24.30 -1.86
CA GLY A 122 4.87 -24.65 -2.47
C GLY A 122 5.05 -25.44 -3.76
N LYS A 123 3.97 -25.51 -4.52
CA LYS A 123 3.91 -26.17 -5.82
C LYS A 123 3.17 -25.31 -6.83
N VAL A 124 3.53 -25.44 -8.11
CA VAL A 124 2.84 -24.81 -9.23
C VAL A 124 2.13 -25.88 -10.04
N GLU A 125 0.83 -25.68 -10.28
CA GLU A 125 -0.02 -26.59 -11.04
C GLU A 125 -0.52 -25.90 -12.32
N ILE A 126 -0.49 -26.62 -13.45
CA ILE A 126 -1.03 -26.13 -14.72
C ILE A 126 -2.49 -26.56 -14.85
N HIS A 127 -3.38 -25.59 -15.07
CA HIS A 127 -4.82 -25.79 -15.22
C HIS A 127 -5.31 -25.38 -16.62
N GLN A 128 -6.63 -25.27 -16.85
CA GLN A 128 -7.20 -25.12 -18.18
C GLN A 128 -6.95 -23.74 -18.78
N ASN A 129 -7.11 -22.68 -17.98
CA ASN A 129 -6.95 -21.28 -18.41
C ASN A 129 -5.82 -20.54 -17.68
N GLY A 130 -4.97 -21.25 -16.93
CA GLY A 130 -3.89 -20.63 -16.18
C GLY A 130 -3.08 -21.61 -15.35
N ILE A 131 -2.32 -21.07 -14.40
CA ILE A 131 -1.56 -21.82 -13.41
C ILE A 131 -1.97 -21.42 -11.99
N ARG A 132 -1.69 -22.30 -11.03
CA ARG A 132 -1.89 -22.04 -9.60
C ARG A 132 -0.62 -22.33 -8.82
N TYR A 133 -0.16 -21.35 -8.06
CA TYR A 133 0.77 -21.59 -6.96
C TYR A 133 -0.03 -21.86 -5.68
N GLN A 134 0.35 -22.89 -4.93
CA GLN A 134 -0.20 -23.15 -3.59
C GLN A 134 0.83 -23.81 -2.68
N SER A 135 0.82 -23.49 -1.38
CA SER A 135 1.64 -24.18 -0.39
C SER A 135 0.83 -25.19 0.43
N PRO A 136 1.28 -26.46 0.56
CA PRO A 136 0.64 -27.41 1.46
C PRO A 136 0.86 -27.07 2.95
N LEU A 137 1.86 -26.23 3.26
CA LEU A 137 2.20 -25.81 4.62
C LEU A 137 1.45 -24.54 5.04
N SER A 138 0.82 -23.85 4.10
CA SER A 138 0.02 -22.65 4.35
C SER A 138 -1.15 -22.62 3.38
N THR A 139 -2.33 -23.00 3.87
CA THR A 139 -3.57 -23.08 3.07
C THR A 139 -4.06 -21.71 2.58
N THR A 140 -3.58 -20.62 3.18
CA THR A 140 -3.86 -19.25 2.75
C THR A 140 -2.96 -18.77 1.61
N GLN A 141 -1.80 -19.40 1.39
CA GLN A 141 -0.89 -19.07 0.29
C GLN A 141 -1.34 -19.75 -0.99
N ARG A 142 -2.22 -19.06 -1.73
CA ARG A 142 -2.70 -19.47 -3.04
C ARG A 142 -2.70 -18.28 -4.00
N VAL A 143 -2.10 -18.46 -5.17
CA VAL A 143 -2.02 -17.43 -6.23
C VAL A 143 -2.42 -18.08 -7.55
N ASP A 144 -3.47 -17.56 -8.17
CA ASP A 144 -3.97 -18.01 -9.47
C ASP A 144 -3.52 -17.01 -10.53
N ILE A 145 -2.94 -17.48 -11.64
CA ILE A 145 -2.49 -16.64 -12.76
C ILE A 145 -3.09 -17.16 -14.05
N LEU A 146 -3.92 -16.34 -14.70
CA LEU A 146 -4.53 -16.70 -15.98
C LEU A 146 -3.55 -16.54 -17.14
N PHE A 147 -3.62 -17.43 -18.13
CA PHE A 147 -2.83 -17.31 -19.36
C PHE A 147 -3.12 -16.01 -20.12
N SER A 148 -4.37 -15.53 -20.07
CA SER A 148 -4.78 -14.26 -20.67
C SER A 148 -4.02 -13.06 -20.10
N ASN A 149 -3.65 -13.11 -18.82
CA ASN A 149 -2.91 -12.04 -18.14
C ASN A 149 -1.38 -12.21 -18.23
N VAL A 150 -0.85 -13.28 -18.82
CA VAL A 150 0.60 -13.41 -19.02
C VAL A 150 1.02 -12.60 -20.25
N ARG A 151 1.87 -11.60 -20.04
CA ARG A 151 2.51 -10.84 -21.13
C ARG A 151 3.75 -11.55 -21.65
N HIS A 152 4.63 -11.96 -20.73
CA HIS A 152 5.87 -12.66 -21.05
C HIS A 152 6.14 -13.77 -20.03
N LEU A 153 6.74 -14.87 -20.49
CA LEU A 153 7.19 -15.99 -19.68
C LEU A 153 8.67 -16.24 -19.97
N PHE A 154 9.52 -16.12 -18.94
CA PHE A 154 10.95 -16.34 -19.06
C PHE A 154 11.38 -17.53 -18.23
N PHE A 155 12.29 -18.33 -18.79
CA PHE A 155 13.00 -19.36 -18.06
C PHE A 155 14.48 -18.96 -17.99
N GLN A 156 14.95 -18.72 -16.77
CA GLN A 156 16.37 -18.47 -16.50
C GLN A 156 16.97 -19.76 -15.93
N PRO A 157 17.79 -20.47 -16.72
CA PRO A 157 18.50 -21.64 -16.21
C PRO A 157 19.53 -21.22 -15.16
N CYS A 158 19.98 -22.19 -14.37
CA CYS A 158 21.07 -22.02 -13.43
C CYS A 158 22.39 -21.76 -14.20
N GLN A 159 22.77 -20.50 -14.37
CA GLN A 159 24.00 -20.09 -15.06
C GLN A 159 24.93 -19.39 -14.08
N HIS A 160 25.74 -20.17 -13.37
CA HIS A 160 26.71 -19.63 -12.39
C HIS A 160 26.04 -18.89 -11.21
N GLU A 161 24.74 -19.13 -11.00
CA GLU A 161 23.92 -18.61 -9.93
C GLU A 161 23.33 -19.77 -9.11
N LEU A 162 23.01 -19.56 -7.84
CA LEU A 162 22.42 -20.61 -6.97
C LEU A 162 20.89 -20.72 -7.11
N ILE A 163 20.34 -20.30 -8.24
CA ILE A 163 18.89 -20.24 -8.46
C ILE A 163 18.52 -20.60 -9.91
N VAL A 164 17.36 -21.21 -10.07
CA VAL A 164 16.66 -21.41 -11.34
C VAL A 164 15.31 -20.70 -11.24
N ILE A 165 14.93 -19.94 -12.28
CA ILE A 165 13.76 -19.05 -12.20
C ILE A 165 12.83 -19.29 -13.39
N ILE A 166 11.54 -19.42 -13.10
CA ILE A 166 10.46 -19.19 -14.06
C ILE A 166 9.85 -17.84 -13.69
N HIS A 167 9.97 -16.85 -14.56
CA HIS A 167 9.46 -15.50 -14.34
C HIS A 167 8.24 -15.24 -15.22
N ILE A 168 7.17 -14.76 -14.61
CA ILE A 168 5.91 -14.45 -15.28
C ILE A 168 5.69 -12.95 -15.18
N HIS A 169 5.74 -12.27 -16.31
CA HIS A 169 5.44 -10.86 -16.40
C HIS A 169 3.97 -10.71 -16.79
N LEU A 170 3.18 -10.07 -15.93
CA LEU A 170 1.74 -9.88 -16.12
C LEU A 170 1.46 -8.67 -17.03
N LYS A 171 0.30 -8.67 -17.69
CA LYS A 171 -0.20 -7.49 -18.42
C LYS A 171 -0.75 -6.47 -17.43
N ASP A 172 -1.59 -6.97 -16.54
CA ASP A 172 -2.28 -6.22 -15.50
C ASP A 172 -1.82 -6.72 -14.12
N PRO A 173 -1.55 -5.81 -13.16
CA PRO A 173 -1.07 -6.14 -11.83
C PRO A 173 -2.10 -6.89 -10.95
#